data_AF-A0A326GIS7-F1
#
_entry.id   AF-A0A326GIS7-F1
#
_cell.length_a   1.000
_cell.length_b   1.000
_cell.length_c   1.000
_cell.angle_alpha   90.00
_cell.angle_beta   90.00
_cell.angle_gamma   90.00
#
_symmetry.space_group_name_H-M   'P 1'
#
loop_
_entity.id
_entity.type
_entity.pdbx_description
1 polymer ?
#
loop_
_entity_poly.entity_id
_entity_poly.type
_entity_poly.pdbx_seq_one_letter_code
_entity_poly.pdbx_strand_id
1 'polypeptide(L)'
;MTEQEISLLYRKFSSEMKEWNDKFYPLMKENAASVMDQAIGELSPIFDTYVWEDAKRRNERLNKPSTHKPCDYDPESNTIEDIELSGSKATIRIQTHAGFRDTFRYTFTNKNECWKLYKREILDDESNKWKIHHI
;
A
#
# COMPACT_ATOMS: atom_id res chain seq x y z
N MET A 1 1.86 20.12 3.07
CA MET A 1 2.35 18.73 3.05
C MET A 1 3.83 18.72 3.39
N THR A 2 4.12 18.33 4.63
CA THR A 2 5.45 18.09 5.20
C THR A 2 5.75 16.58 5.25
N GLU A 3 6.98 16.20 5.58
CA GLU A 3 7.35 14.79 5.73
C GLU A 3 6.52 14.10 6.82
N GLN A 4 6.21 14.83 7.90
CA GLN A 4 5.35 14.36 8.99
C GLN A 4 3.92 14.10 8.50
N GLU A 5 3.37 14.98 7.67
CA GLU A 5 2.02 14.81 7.11
C GLU A 5 1.97 13.64 6.12
N ILE A 6 3.01 13.41 5.29
CA ILE A 6 3.13 12.23 4.43
C ILE A 6 3.27 10.94 5.24
N SER A 7 4.10 10.95 6.28
CA SER A 7 4.26 9.82 7.20
C SER A 7 2.92 9.44 7.83
N LEU A 8 2.15 10.43 8.30
CA LEU A 8 0.82 10.21 8.87
C LEU A 8 -0.16 9.66 7.83
N LEU A 9 -0.15 10.19 6.61
CA LEU A 9 -0.98 9.70 5.50
C LEU A 9 -0.66 8.23 5.19
N TYR A 10 0.62 7.88 5.10
CA TYR A 10 1.06 6.51 4.90
C TYR A 10 0.63 5.60 6.05
N ARG A 11 0.83 6.01 7.31
CA ARG A 11 0.47 5.20 8.49
C ARG A 11 -1.02 4.89 8.55
N LYS A 12 -1.89 5.87 8.25
CA LYS A 12 -3.34 5.66 8.16
C LYS A 12 -3.70 4.65 7.07
N PHE A 13 -3.19 4.86 5.85
CA PHE A 13 -3.37 3.92 4.75
C PHE A 13 -2.88 2.50 5.11
N SER A 14 -1.69 2.39 5.70
CA SER A 14 -1.10 1.11 6.11
C SER A 14 -1.93 0.42 7.19
N SER A 15 -2.51 1.17 8.14
CA SER A 15 -3.39 0.62 9.18
C SER A 15 -4.66 0.03 8.57
N GLU A 16 -5.37 0.78 7.73
CA GLU A 16 -6.61 0.30 7.10
C GLU A 16 -6.35 -0.89 6.16
N MET A 17 -5.24 -0.87 5.42
CA MET A 17 -4.82 -2.01 4.61
C MET A 17 -4.50 -3.25 5.44
N LYS A 18 -3.90 -3.08 6.63
CA LYS A 18 -3.61 -4.17 7.56
C LYS A 18 -4.90 -4.78 8.11
N GLU A 19 -5.82 -3.94 8.58
CA GLU A 19 -7.13 -4.38 9.09
C GLU A 19 -7.90 -5.16 8.04
N TRP A 20 -7.96 -4.62 6.81
CA TRP A 20 -8.58 -5.31 5.68
C TRP A 20 -7.89 -6.66 5.39
N ASN A 21 -6.55 -6.69 5.33
CA ASN A 21 -5.82 -7.92 5.05
C ASN A 21 -6.03 -8.97 6.14
N ASP A 22 -5.92 -8.61 7.40
CA ASP A 22 -6.01 -9.54 8.52
C ASP A 22 -7.43 -10.11 8.67
N LYS A 23 -8.46 -9.31 8.32
CA LYS A 23 -9.85 -9.77 8.23
C LYS A 23 -10.05 -10.77 7.09
N PHE A 24 -9.62 -10.42 5.87
CA PHE A 24 -9.93 -11.22 4.69
C PHE A 24 -8.96 -12.38 4.46
N TYR A 25 -7.75 -12.37 5.03
CA TYR A 25 -6.78 -13.46 4.90
C TYR A 25 -7.33 -14.84 5.27
N PRO A 26 -7.88 -15.06 6.48
CA PRO A 26 -8.42 -16.37 6.82
C PRO A 26 -9.61 -16.76 5.92
N LEU A 27 -10.47 -15.80 5.58
CA LEU A 27 -11.66 -16.02 4.76
C LEU A 27 -11.31 -16.40 3.32
N MET A 28 -10.37 -15.70 2.71
CA MET A 28 -9.89 -15.98 1.36
C MET A 28 -9.11 -17.28 1.28
N LYS A 29 -8.39 -17.64 2.34
CA LYS A 29 -7.70 -18.93 2.44
C LYS A 29 -8.68 -20.11 2.48
N GLU A 30 -9.85 -19.93 3.09
CA GLU A 30 -10.92 -20.92 3.12
C GLU A 30 -11.66 -20.99 1.79
N ASN A 31 -12.17 -19.85 1.30
CA ASN A 31 -12.85 -19.74 0.03
C ASN A 31 -12.83 -18.30 -0.51
N ALA A 32 -11.82 -17.97 -1.31
CA ALA A 32 -11.68 -16.64 -1.91
C ALA A 32 -12.89 -16.23 -2.77
N ALA A 33 -13.50 -17.18 -3.50
CA ALA A 33 -14.59 -16.88 -4.41
C ALA A 33 -15.85 -16.40 -3.66
N SER A 34 -16.13 -16.96 -2.47
CA SER A 34 -17.34 -16.60 -1.71
C SER A 34 -17.27 -15.26 -1.01
N VAL A 35 -16.06 -14.69 -0.84
CA VAL A 35 -15.85 -13.41 -0.12
C VAL A 35 -15.31 -12.31 -1.03
N MET A 36 -15.12 -12.58 -2.32
CA MET A 36 -14.50 -11.66 -3.28
C MET A 36 -15.22 -10.31 -3.35
N ASP A 37 -16.55 -10.32 -3.55
CA ASP A 37 -17.33 -9.09 -3.67
C ASP A 37 -17.30 -8.26 -2.39
N GLN A 38 -17.37 -8.91 -1.23
CA GLN A 38 -17.25 -8.24 0.05
C GLN A 38 -15.85 -7.63 0.23
N ALA A 39 -14.81 -8.37 -0.13
CA ALA A 39 -13.44 -7.90 -0.03
C ALA A 39 -13.19 -6.67 -0.92
N ILE A 40 -13.71 -6.67 -2.15
CA ILE A 40 -13.64 -5.52 -3.07
C ILE A 40 -14.46 -4.34 -2.52
N GLY A 41 -15.66 -4.61 -2.00
CA GLY A 41 -16.55 -3.60 -1.42
C GLY A 41 -15.94 -2.89 -0.23
N GLU A 42 -15.17 -3.59 0.60
CA GLU A 42 -14.46 -3.00 1.73
C GLU A 42 -13.11 -2.40 1.35
N LEU A 43 -12.45 -2.89 0.29
CA LEU A 43 -11.18 -2.33 -0.20
C LEU A 43 -11.38 -1.01 -0.98
N SER A 44 -12.49 -0.88 -1.71
CA SER A 44 -12.73 0.27 -2.59
C SER A 44 -12.73 1.61 -1.84
N PRO A 45 -13.43 1.77 -0.69
CA PRO A 45 -13.41 3.04 0.07
C PRO A 45 -12.02 3.43 0.59
N ILE A 46 -11.19 2.45 0.97
CA ILE A 46 -9.79 2.68 1.35
C ILE A 46 -9.04 3.27 0.14
N PHE A 47 -9.20 2.65 -1.03
CA PHE A 47 -8.56 3.13 -2.25
C PHE A 47 -9.09 4.49 -2.72
N ASP A 48 -10.38 4.77 -2.58
CA ASP A 48 -10.97 6.07 -2.92
C ASP A 48 -10.41 7.18 -2.04
N THR A 49 -10.09 6.87 -0.78
CA THR A 49 -9.48 7.81 0.17
C THR A 49 -8.01 8.05 -0.16
N TYR A 50 -7.23 6.98 -0.30
CA TYR A 50 -5.76 7.07 -0.27
C TYR A 50 -5.07 6.93 -1.63
N VAL A 51 -5.76 6.50 -2.69
CA VAL A 51 -5.14 6.14 -3.97
C VAL A 51 -5.79 6.92 -5.11
N TRP A 52 -5.00 7.36 -6.08
CA TRP A 52 -5.57 7.99 -7.26
C TRP A 52 -6.35 7.02 -8.14
N GLU A 53 -7.44 7.48 -8.75
CA GLU A 53 -8.27 6.69 -9.67
C GLU A 53 -7.49 6.16 -10.87
N ASP A 54 -6.56 6.97 -11.40
CA ASP A 54 -5.68 6.65 -12.53
C ASP A 54 -4.44 5.85 -12.12
N ALA A 55 -4.26 5.54 -10.83
CA ALA A 55 -3.14 4.74 -10.37
C ALA A 55 -3.32 3.27 -10.81
N LYS A 56 -2.33 2.73 -11.53
CA LYS A 56 -2.31 1.32 -11.96
C LYS A 56 -2.61 0.34 -10.82
N ARG A 57 -2.06 0.63 -9.63
CA ARG A 57 -2.26 -0.15 -8.41
C ARG A 57 -3.73 -0.28 -8.00
N ARG A 58 -4.53 0.79 -8.17
CA ARG A 58 -5.96 0.76 -7.84
C ARG A 58 -6.67 -0.30 -8.68
N ASN A 59 -6.48 -0.23 -9.99
CA ASN A 59 -7.09 -1.18 -10.92
C ASN A 59 -6.62 -2.61 -10.65
N GLU A 60 -5.33 -2.82 -10.43
CA GLU A 60 -4.79 -4.16 -10.13
C GLU A 60 -5.40 -4.76 -8.85
N ARG A 61 -5.44 -3.98 -7.76
CA ARG A 61 -5.92 -4.46 -6.46
C ARG A 61 -7.43 -4.60 -6.34
N LEU A 62 -8.21 -3.75 -7.00
CA LEU A 62 -9.66 -3.87 -6.99
C LEU A 62 -10.17 -4.96 -7.94
N ASN A 63 -9.44 -5.26 -9.02
CA ASN A 63 -9.80 -6.37 -9.93
C ASN A 63 -9.40 -7.74 -9.37
N LYS A 64 -8.30 -7.81 -8.63
CA LYS A 64 -7.76 -9.05 -8.06
C LYS A 64 -7.26 -8.77 -6.64
N PRO A 65 -8.16 -8.57 -5.66
CA PRO A 65 -7.73 -8.44 -4.28
C PRO A 65 -7.09 -9.75 -3.84
N SER A 66 -5.98 -9.65 -3.13
CA SER A 66 -5.28 -10.79 -2.58
C SER A 66 -4.74 -10.45 -1.20
N THR A 67 -4.74 -11.41 -0.30
CA THR A 67 -4.30 -11.24 1.08
C THR A 67 -3.13 -12.17 1.36
N HIS A 68 -2.32 -11.81 2.34
CA HIS A 68 -1.19 -12.65 2.71
C HIS A 68 -0.91 -12.56 4.21
N LYS A 69 -0.17 -13.54 4.74
CA LYS A 69 0.25 -13.56 6.15
C LYS A 69 1.72 -13.94 6.24
N PRO A 70 2.55 -13.16 6.95
CA PRO A 70 2.22 -11.90 7.64
C PRO A 70 1.90 -10.77 6.65
N CYS A 71 1.09 -9.78 7.06
CA CYS A 71 0.72 -8.63 6.24
C CYS A 71 1.93 -7.72 5.95
N ASP A 72 2.00 -7.15 4.74
CA ASP A 72 3.07 -6.24 4.29
C ASP A 72 2.87 -4.86 4.91
N TYR A 73 1.61 -4.54 5.20
CA TYR A 73 1.23 -3.29 5.83
C TYR A 73 1.22 -3.51 7.32
N ASP A 74 2.09 -2.80 8.01
CA ASP A 74 2.10 -2.75 9.45
C ASP A 74 2.79 -1.45 9.89
N PRO A 75 2.05 -0.38 10.21
CA PRO A 75 2.66 0.88 10.58
C PRO A 75 3.40 0.82 11.92
N GLU A 76 3.15 -0.20 12.75
CA GLU A 76 3.78 -0.36 14.06
C GLU A 76 5.10 -1.13 13.94
N SER A 77 5.12 -2.21 13.16
CA SER A 77 6.33 -3.02 13.00
C SER A 77 7.23 -2.54 11.87
N ASN A 78 6.70 -1.99 10.76
CA ASN A 78 7.52 -1.52 9.64
C ASN A 78 8.21 -0.19 9.95
N THR A 79 9.43 -0.03 9.43
CA THR A 79 10.20 1.20 9.60
C THR A 79 10.05 2.10 8.38
N ILE A 80 9.79 3.39 8.61
CA ILE A 80 9.96 4.43 7.61
C ILE A 80 11.44 4.80 7.59
N GLU A 81 12.17 4.41 6.56
CA GLU A 81 13.60 4.66 6.46
C GLU A 81 13.90 6.07 5.98
N ASP A 82 13.09 6.58 5.06
CA ASP A 82 13.33 7.84 4.38
C ASP A 82 12.04 8.43 3.80
N ILE A 83 11.97 9.76 3.76
CA ILE A 83 10.90 10.52 3.10
C ILE A 83 11.54 11.63 2.27
N GLU A 84 11.34 11.58 0.96
CA GLU A 84 11.81 12.60 0.03
C GLU A 84 10.62 13.43 -0.47
N LEU A 85 10.63 14.75 -0.23
CA LEU A 85 9.66 15.70 -0.78
C LEU A 85 10.24 16.49 -1.94
N SER A 86 9.51 16.55 -3.05
CA SER A 86 9.89 17.34 -4.23
C SER A 86 8.66 17.90 -4.94
N GLY A 87 8.35 19.16 -4.65
CA GLY A 87 7.22 19.88 -5.26
C GLY A 87 5.90 19.15 -5.07
N SER A 88 5.35 18.61 -6.17
CA SER A 88 4.09 17.86 -6.19
C SER A 88 4.25 16.35 -5.99
N LYS A 89 5.42 15.88 -5.53
CA LYS A 89 5.70 14.45 -5.30
C LYS A 89 6.34 14.24 -3.94
N ALA A 90 6.01 13.09 -3.34
CA ALA A 90 6.60 12.60 -2.12
C ALA A 90 6.90 11.12 -2.30
N THR A 91 8.07 10.69 -1.85
CA THR A 91 8.48 9.29 -1.89
C THR A 91 8.78 8.85 -0.46
N ILE A 92 8.26 7.69 -0.05
CA ILE A 92 8.56 7.11 1.25
C ILE A 92 9.12 5.70 1.06
N ARG A 93 10.22 5.41 1.76
CA ARG A 93 10.84 4.08 1.79
C ARG A 93 10.46 3.38 3.08
N ILE A 94 9.95 2.17 2.94
CA ILE A 94 9.45 1.35 4.03
C ILE A 94 10.21 0.04 4.05
N GLN A 95 10.87 -0.25 5.17
CA GLN A 95 11.42 -1.56 5.44
C GLN A 95 10.42 -2.40 6.22
N THR A 96 10.03 -3.54 5.66
CA THR A 96 9.20 -4.51 6.38
C THR A 96 10.05 -5.40 7.28
N HIS A 97 9.51 -5.78 8.43
CA HIS A 97 10.22 -6.63 9.41
C HIS A 97 9.56 -8.00 9.58
N ALA A 98 8.38 -8.18 9.01
CA ALA A 98 7.67 -9.45 8.93
C ALA A 98 7.79 -10.07 7.53
N GLY A 99 7.68 -11.40 7.45
CA GLY A 99 7.69 -12.10 6.16
C GLY A 99 9.07 -12.08 5.51
N PHE A 100 9.13 -11.70 4.23
CA PHE A 100 10.35 -11.65 3.43
C PHE A 100 11.26 -10.46 3.74
N ARG A 101 10.80 -9.51 4.57
CA ARG A 101 11.56 -8.31 4.95
C ARG A 101 11.96 -7.47 3.74
N ASP A 102 11.01 -7.27 2.84
CA ASP A 102 11.18 -6.46 1.64
C ASP A 102 11.25 -4.96 1.97
N THR A 103 11.95 -4.22 1.11
CA THR A 103 11.90 -2.76 1.07
C THR A 103 10.90 -2.29 0.00
N PHE A 104 9.92 -1.48 0.41
CA PHE A 104 8.96 -0.87 -0.51
C PHE A 104 9.18 0.63 -0.66
N ARG A 105 8.88 1.14 -1.86
CA ARG A 105 8.82 2.57 -2.14
C ARG A 105 7.41 2.96 -2.52
N TYR A 106 6.83 3.89 -1.78
CA TYR A 106 5.52 4.47 -2.10
C TYR A 106 5.72 5.88 -2.64
N THR A 107 5.05 6.19 -3.75
CA THR A 107 5.06 7.53 -4.35
C THR A 107 3.68 8.15 -4.21
N PHE A 108 3.60 9.22 -3.44
CA PHE A 108 2.44 10.09 -3.34
C PHE A 108 2.60 11.27 -4.30
N THR A 109 1.49 11.72 -4.87
CA THR A 109 1.49 12.90 -5.75
C THR A 109 0.40 13.87 -5.33
N ASN A 110 0.69 15.16 -5.46
CA ASN A 110 -0.25 16.24 -5.27
C ASN A 110 -0.96 16.57 -6.58
N LYS A 111 -2.30 16.57 -6.57
CA LYS A 111 -3.13 17.15 -7.63
C LYS A 111 -4.18 18.02 -6.94
N ASN A 112 -4.22 19.32 -7.25
CA ASN A 112 -5.15 20.29 -6.67
C ASN A 112 -5.21 20.23 -5.13
N GLU A 113 -4.05 20.34 -4.48
CA GLU A 113 -3.90 20.32 -3.00
C GLU A 113 -4.24 18.98 -2.32
N CYS A 114 -4.75 17.99 -3.06
CA CYS A 114 -4.98 16.64 -2.56
C CYS A 114 -3.76 15.75 -2.81
N TRP A 115 -3.33 15.00 -1.79
CA TRP A 115 -2.25 14.03 -1.89
C TRP A 115 -2.79 12.62 -1.79
N LYS A 116 -2.49 11.80 -2.80
CA LYS A 116 -2.82 10.36 -2.80
C LYS A 116 -1.66 9.53 -3.34
N LEU A 117 -1.67 8.26 -2.96
CA LEU A 117 -0.76 7.25 -3.46
C LEU A 117 -0.99 7.06 -4.96
N TYR A 118 0.09 7.11 -5.72
CA TYR A 118 0.09 6.87 -7.15
C TYR A 118 0.77 5.54 -7.50
N LYS A 119 1.83 5.18 -6.76
CA LYS A 119 2.67 4.03 -7.07
C LYS A 119 3.21 3.36 -5.81
N ARG A 120 3.30 2.03 -5.83
CA ARG A 120 4.08 1.22 -4.89
C ARG A 120 5.04 0.35 -5.68
N GLU A 121 6.30 0.32 -5.28
CA GLU A 121 7.37 -0.48 -5.85
C GLU A 121 8.04 -1.30 -4.76
N ILE A 122 8.65 -2.40 -5.15
CA ILE A 122 9.49 -3.25 -4.30
C ILE A 122 10.94 -3.15 -4.79
N LEU A 123 11.90 -3.12 -3.87
CA LEU A 123 13.31 -3.23 -4.21
C LEU A 123 13.62 -4.68 -4.58
N ASP A 124 14.23 -4.87 -5.74
CA ASP A 124 14.81 -6.16 -6.10
C ASP A 124 16.25 -6.19 -5.62
N ASP A 125 16.55 -7.05 -4.63
CA ASP A 125 17.85 -7.10 -3.97
C ASP A 125 18.98 -7.57 -4.89
N GLU A 126 18.68 -8.45 -5.86
CA GLU A 126 19.70 -8.97 -6.79
C GLU A 126 20.17 -7.91 -7.78
N SER A 127 19.22 -7.13 -8.31
CA SER A 127 19.49 -6.13 -9.34
C SER A 127 19.62 -4.70 -8.80
N ASN A 128 19.31 -4.49 -7.51
CA ASN A 128 19.23 -3.21 -6.83
C ASN A 128 18.34 -2.20 -7.60
N LYS A 129 17.20 -2.67 -8.12
CA LYS A 129 16.28 -1.89 -8.94
C LYS A 129 14.87 -1.93 -8.37
N TRP A 130 14.17 -0.81 -8.49
CA TRP A 130 12.76 -0.73 -8.15
C TRP A 130 11.91 -1.40 -9.23
N LYS A 131 11.10 -2.37 -8.82
CA LYS A 131 10.11 -3.04 -9.68
C LYS A 131 8.71 -2.67 -9.23
N ILE A 132 7.78 -2.56 -10.18
CA ILE A 132 6.38 -2.33 -9.82
C ILE A 132 5.89 -3.58 -9.08
N HIS A 133 5.39 -3.38 -7.86
CA HIS A 133 4.89 -4.48 -7.04
C HIS A 133 3.44 -4.79 -7.43
N HIS A 134 3.28 -5.79 -8.30
CA HIS A 134 2.00 -6.36 -8.70
C HIS A 134 1.63 -7.47 -7.71
N ILE A 135 0.59 -7.25 -6.89
CA ILE A 135 -0.01 -8.29 -6.02
C ILE A 135 -1.44 -8.53 -6.45
#